data_AF-A0A8J7GH07-F1
#
_entry.id   AF-A0A8J7GH07-F1
#
_cell.length_a   1.000
_cell.length_b   1.000
_cell.length_c   1.000
_cell.angle_alpha   90.00
_cell.angle_beta   90.00
_cell.angle_gamma   90.00
#
_symmetry.space_group_name_H-M   'P 1'
#
loop_
_entity.id
_entity.type
_entity.pdbx_description
1 polymer ?
#
loop_
_entity_poly.entity_id
_entity_poly.type
_entity_poly.pdbx_seq_one_letter_code
_entity_poly.pdbx_strand_id
1 'polypeptide(L)'
;MLNAEPHQVKELAGKISDFTDHYAPGELEAVLFLDPVGRVGFGPGPDAPAGCQVIMNRAGVDRLMVLHGYTPLDLLRDPGRDAFAELVFENSWADQ
;
A
#
# COMPACT_ATOMS: atom_id res chain seq x y z
N MET A 1 9.91 12.50 9.38
CA MET A 1 10.09 11.34 8.48
C MET A 1 10.45 10.16 9.36
N LEU A 2 9.47 9.28 9.61
CA LEU A 2 9.76 7.96 10.17
C LEU A 2 10.40 7.16 9.04
N ASN A 3 11.69 6.89 9.14
CA ASN A 3 12.38 6.08 8.16
C ASN A 3 11.88 4.64 8.33
N ALA A 4 11.05 4.17 7.40
CA ALA A 4 10.74 2.74 7.30
C ALA A 4 12.06 1.98 7.08
N GLU A 5 12.25 0.89 7.81
CA GLU A 5 13.43 0.07 7.60
C GLU A 5 13.38 -0.55 6.19
N PRO A 6 14.52 -0.76 5.51
CA PRO A 6 14.53 -1.25 4.12
C PRO A 6 13.78 -2.57 3.90
N HIS A 7 13.70 -3.41 4.94
CA HIS A 7 12.92 -4.65 4.87
C HIS A 7 11.41 -4.41 4.89
N GLN A 8 10.93 -3.39 5.61
CA GLN A 8 9.52 -3.01 5.66
C GLN A 8 9.07 -2.41 4.34
N VAL A 9 9.92 -1.57 3.73
CA VAL A 9 9.68 -1.02 2.38
C VAL A 9 9.54 -2.15 1.36
N LYS A 10 10.44 -3.14 1.38
CA LYS A 10 10.37 -4.29 0.47
C LYS A 10 9.15 -5.16 0.67
N GLU A 11 8.75 -5.41 1.92
CA GLU A 11 7.53 -6.15 2.23
C GLU A 11 6.30 -5.41 1.69
N LEU A 12 6.18 -4.12 1.99
CA LEU A 12 5.10 -3.27 1.53
C LEU A 12 5.07 -3.17 0.00
N ALA A 13 6.21 -3.01 -0.65
CA ALA A 13 6.37 -2.98 -2.10
C ALA A 13 5.80 -4.23 -2.77
N GLY A 14 6.16 -5.42 -2.25
CA GLY A 14 5.60 -6.67 -2.73
C GLY A 14 4.08 -6.74 -2.54
N LYS A 15 3.60 -6.33 -1.36
CA LYS A 15 2.17 -6.37 -1.04
C LYS A 15 1.32 -5.39 -1.81
N ILE A 16 1.83 -4.21 -2.13
CA ILE A 16 1.15 -3.26 -3.01
C ILE A 16 0.99 -3.85 -4.41
N SER A 17 2.04 -4.48 -4.96
CA SER A 17 1.95 -5.15 -6.27
C SER A 17 0.88 -6.24 -6.25
N ASP A 18 0.94 -7.14 -5.28
CA ASP A 18 -0.06 -8.21 -5.12
C ASP A 18 -1.47 -7.63 -4.97
N PHE A 19 -1.62 -6.54 -4.22
CA PHE A 19 -2.90 -5.88 -3.97
C PHE A 19 -3.48 -5.25 -5.23
N THR A 20 -2.67 -4.55 -6.03
CA THR A 20 -3.13 -3.95 -7.29
C THR A 20 -3.40 -4.98 -8.38
N ASP A 21 -2.74 -6.14 -8.32
CA ASP A 21 -3.01 -7.27 -9.20
C ASP A 21 -4.30 -8.01 -8.77
N HIS A 22 -4.57 -8.09 -7.46
CA HIS A 22 -5.75 -8.78 -6.92
C HIS A 22 -7.03 -7.95 -7.01
N TYR A 23 -6.94 -6.64 -6.77
CA TYR A 23 -8.10 -5.74 -6.76
C TYR A 23 -8.04 -4.72 -7.89
N ALA A 24 -9.05 -4.75 -8.76
CA ALA A 24 -9.18 -3.81 -9.85
C ALA A 24 -9.40 -2.37 -9.34
N PRO A 25 -9.12 -1.33 -10.14
CA PRO A 25 -9.36 0.07 -9.76
C PRO A 25 -10.82 0.40 -9.35
N GLY A 26 -11.79 -0.45 -9.68
CA GLY A 26 -13.19 -0.29 -9.26
C GLY A 26 -13.51 -0.81 -7.86
N GLU A 27 -12.60 -1.56 -7.24
CA GLU A 27 -12.79 -2.19 -5.92
C GLU A 27 -12.28 -1.25 -4.81
N LEU A 28 -12.84 -0.04 -4.79
CA LEU A 28 -12.36 1.12 -4.02
C LEU A 28 -12.24 0.86 -2.52
N GLU A 29 -13.08 -0.02 -1.99
CA GLU A 29 -13.15 -0.33 -0.57
C GLU A 29 -12.09 -1.35 -0.14
N ALA A 30 -11.41 -2.07 -1.04
CA ALA A 30 -10.37 -3.01 -0.63
C ALA A 30 -9.24 -2.29 0.10
N VAL A 31 -8.68 -2.91 1.13
CA VAL A 31 -7.69 -2.29 2.01
C VAL A 31 -6.38 -3.06 2.09
N LEU A 32 -5.28 -2.32 2.13
CA LEU A 32 -3.99 -2.72 2.68
C LEU A 32 -3.99 -2.44 4.18
N PHE A 33 -3.52 -3.38 4.98
CA PHE A 33 -3.47 -3.25 6.44
C PHE A 33 -2.20 -3.83 7.03
N LEU A 34 -1.86 -3.38 8.24
CA LEU A 34 -0.80 -3.89 9.07
C LEU A 34 -1.41 -4.73 10.20
N ASP A 35 -0.96 -5.97 10.36
CA ASP A 35 -1.39 -6.82 11.47
C ASP A 35 -0.69 -6.45 12.80
N PRO A 36 -1.15 -6.98 13.95
CA PRO A 36 -0.55 -6.68 15.26
C PRO A 36 0.93 -7.08 15.41
N VAL A 37 1.45 -7.94 14.52
CA VAL A 37 2.85 -8.39 14.54
C VAL A 37 3.70 -7.66 13.48
N GLY A 38 3.13 -6.64 12.82
CA GLY A 38 3.83 -5.78 11.88
C GLY A 38 3.92 -6.31 10.46
N ARG A 39 3.09 -7.29 10.07
CA ARG A 39 3.05 -7.82 8.70
C ARG A 39 2.00 -7.11 7.86
N VAL A 40 2.30 -6.92 6.59
CA VAL A 40 1.39 -6.28 5.64
C VAL A 40 0.46 -7.33 5.01
N GLY A 41 -0.84 -7.07 5.06
CA GLY A 41 -1.89 -7.87 4.45
C GLY A 41 -2.85 -7.02 3.63
N PHE A 42 -3.78 -7.68 2.94
CA PHE A 42 -4.88 -7.01 2.27
C PHE A 42 -6.17 -7.84 2.32
N GLY A 43 -7.31 -7.16 2.16
CA GLY A 43 -8.62 -7.80 2.23
C GLY A 43 -9.71 -6.99 1.53
N PRO A 44 -10.87 -7.62 1.26
CA PRO A 44 -11.99 -6.95 0.65
C PRO A 44 -12.74 -6.10 1.68
N GLY A 45 -13.27 -4.95 1.23
CA GLY A 45 -14.10 -4.08 2.06
C GLY A 45 -13.32 -3.13 2.97
N PRO A 46 -14.01 -2.14 3.55
CA PRO A 46 -13.39 -0.92 4.10
C PRO A 46 -12.62 -1.13 5.40
N ASP A 47 -12.86 -2.26 6.08
CA ASP A 47 -12.35 -2.51 7.41
C ASP A 47 -11.23 -3.55 7.37
N ALA A 48 -10.14 -3.26 8.08
CA ALA A 48 -9.12 -4.26 8.35
C ALA A 48 -9.65 -5.32 9.34
N PRO A 49 -9.11 -6.55 9.33
CA PRO A 49 -9.41 -7.54 10.37
C PRO A 49 -9.18 -6.99 11.78
N ALA A 50 -9.89 -7.53 12.77
CA ALA A 50 -9.80 -7.03 14.15
C ALA A 50 -8.34 -7.00 14.66
N GLY A 51 -7.94 -5.84 15.19
CA GLY A 51 -6.57 -5.60 15.69
C GLY A 51 -5.58 -5.15 14.61
N CYS A 52 -5.97 -5.15 13.34
CA CYS A 52 -5.14 -4.61 12.26
C CYS A 52 -5.38 -3.10 12.09
N GLN A 53 -4.36 -2.40 11.60
CA GLN A 53 -4.43 -0.99 11.23
C GLN A 53 -4.53 -0.86 9.71
N VAL A 54 -5.54 -0.14 9.21
CA VAL A 54 -5.61 0.20 7.78
C VAL A 54 -4.42 1.09 7.43
N ILE A 55 -3.68 0.70 6.39
CA ILE A 55 -2.60 1.50 5.79
C ILE A 55 -3.21 2.42 4.75
N MET A 56 -3.96 1.85 3.81
CA MET A 56 -4.58 2.59 2.70
C MET A 56 -5.64 1.71 2.02
N ASN A 57 -6.65 2.34 1.42
CA ASN A 57 -7.60 1.64 0.55
C ASN A 57 -7.20 1.72 -0.93
N ARG A 58 -7.89 0.95 -1.79
CA ARG A 58 -7.62 0.88 -3.23
C ARG A 58 -7.72 2.26 -3.89
N ALA A 59 -8.70 3.06 -3.49
CA ALA A 59 -8.87 4.43 -3.98
C ALA A 59 -7.68 5.34 -3.61
N GLY A 60 -7.13 5.20 -2.40
CA GLY A 60 -5.95 5.91 -1.94
C GLY A 60 -4.71 5.54 -2.74
N VAL A 61 -4.51 4.25 -3.00
CA VAL A 61 -3.42 3.75 -3.85
C VAL A 61 -3.53 4.35 -5.26
N ASP A 62 -4.70 4.28 -5.89
CA ASP A 62 -4.92 4.88 -7.22
C ASP A 62 -4.66 6.39 -7.22
N ARG A 63 -5.13 7.08 -6.18
CA ARG A 63 -4.93 8.52 -6.04
C ARG A 63 -3.44 8.86 -5.95
N LEU A 64 -2.66 8.14 -5.15
CA LEU A 64 -1.22 8.36 -5.06
C LEU A 64 -0.52 8.06 -6.39
N MET A 65 -0.92 6.99 -7.08
CA MET A 65 -0.39 6.67 -8.41
C MET A 65 -0.61 7.82 -9.40
N VAL A 66 -1.84 8.35 -9.48
CA VAL A 66 -2.16 9.48 -10.35
C VAL A 66 -1.40 10.76 -9.95
N LEU A 67 -1.38 11.10 -8.65
CA LEU A 67 -0.76 12.34 -8.16
C LEU A 67 0.76 12.36 -8.37
N HIS A 68 1.42 11.21 -8.30
CA HIS A 68 2.87 11.10 -8.41
C HIS A 68 3.35 10.51 -9.75
N GLY A 69 2.43 10.25 -10.69
CA GLY A 69 2.76 9.78 -12.04
C GLY A 69 3.20 8.33 -12.13
N TYR A 70 2.80 7.48 -11.18
CA TYR A 70 3.04 6.03 -11.24
C TYR A 70 1.95 5.34 -12.05
N THR A 71 2.35 4.31 -12.79
CA THR A 71 1.49 3.37 -13.48
C THR A 71 1.59 1.99 -12.85
N PRO A 72 0.62 1.09 -13.06
CA PRO A 72 0.73 -0.29 -12.57
C PRO A 72 1.99 -1.01 -13.07
N LEU A 73 2.49 -0.65 -14.26
CA LEU A 73 3.73 -1.20 -14.80
C LEU A 73 4.98 -0.79 -14.01
N ASP A 74 4.95 0.35 -13.33
CA ASP A 74 6.05 0.81 -12.48
C ASP A 74 6.16 -0.04 -11.21
N LEU A 75 5.03 -0.60 -10.73
CA LEU A 75 4.99 -1.52 -9.59
C LEU A 75 5.61 -2.89 -9.92
N LEU A 76 5.81 -3.21 -11.20
CA LEU A 76 6.51 -4.43 -11.63
C LEU A 76 8.03 -4.26 -11.69
N ARG A 77 8.55 -3.03 -11.51
CA ARG A 77 9.96 -2.70 -11.73
C ARG A 77 10.62 -2.15 -10.48
N ASP A 78 11.81 -2.63 -10.18
CA ASP A 78 12.76 -1.93 -9.31
C ASP A 78 13.43 -0.82 -10.15
N PRO A 79 13.52 0.44 -9.68
CA PRO A 79 13.19 0.96 -8.34
C PRO A 79 11.78 1.56 -8.18
N GLY A 80 10.96 1.57 -9.23
CA GLY A 80 9.63 2.19 -9.21
C GLY A 80 8.71 1.64 -8.11
N ARG A 81 8.73 0.33 -7.89
CA ARG A 81 7.95 -0.35 -6.85
C ARG A 81 8.36 0.06 -5.43
N ASP A 82 9.67 0.10 -5.17
CA ASP A 82 10.19 0.39 -3.83
C ASP A 82 9.98 1.88 -3.50
N ALA A 83 10.18 2.78 -4.47
CA ALA A 83 9.89 4.21 -4.32
C ALA A 83 8.39 4.49 -4.09
N PHE A 84 7.50 3.74 -4.73
CA PHE A 84 6.06 3.87 -4.48
C PHE A 84 5.67 3.36 -3.09
N ALA A 85 6.31 2.29 -2.60
CA ALA A 85 6.08 1.79 -1.26
C ALA A 85 6.51 2.81 -0.18
N GLU A 86 7.64 3.48 -0.36
CA GLU A 86 8.05 4.60 0.50
C GLU A 86 6.99 5.70 0.51
N LEU A 87 6.47 6.09 -0.65
CA LEU A 87 5.41 7.09 -0.77
C LEU A 87 4.13 6.66 -0.02
N VAL A 88 3.70 5.41 -0.19
CA VAL A 88 2.53 4.88 0.54
C VAL A 88 2.77 4.93 2.04
N PHE A 89 3.97 4.56 2.50
CA PHE A 89 4.35 4.61 3.91
C PHE A 89 4.30 6.06 4.45
N GLU A 90 4.83 7.03 3.72
CA GLU A 90 4.80 8.44 4.13
C GLU A 90 3.37 8.98 4.27
N ASN A 91 2.44 8.52 3.42
CA ASN A 91 1.06 8.99 3.41
C ASN A 91 0.13 8.18 4.34
N SER A 92 0.48 6.94 4.72
CA SER A 92 -0.32 6.15 5.66
C SER A 92 -0.22 6.61 7.12
N TRP A 93 0.82 7.40 7.44
CA TRP A 93 1.09 7.90 8.80
C TRP A 93 0.91 9.41 8.94
N ALA A 94 0.56 10.13 7.87
CA ALA A 94 0.36 11.58 7.89
C ALA A 94 -1.04 11.99 8.39
N ASP A 95 -2.00 11.06 8.42
CA ASP A 95 -3.38 11.28 8.87
C ASP A 95 -3.63 10.85 10.35
N GLN A 96 -2.57 10.66 11.16
CA GLN A 96 -2.64 10.50 12.62
C GLN A 96 -2.08 11.72 13.35
#